data_AF-A0A966FB06-F1
#
_entry.id   AF-A0A966FB06-F1
#
_cell.length_a   1.000
_cell.length_b   1.000
_cell.length_c   1.000
_cell.angle_alpha   90.00
_cell.angle_beta   90.00
_cell.angle_gamma   90.00
#
_symmetry.space_group_name_H-M   'P 1'
#
loop_
_entity.id
_entity.type
_entity.pdbx_description
1 polymer ?
#
loop_
_entity_poly.entity_id
_entity_poly.type
_entity_poly.pdbx_seq_one_letter_code
_entity_poly.pdbx_strand_id
1 'polypeptide(L)'
;MSTHTPTTLHAPSATTPEAVKPSNFLRQIIESDLANGTYATRRWAGSPGDAAHQAKGELDPAKIRTRFPPEPNGYLHIGHAKSICLNFGLARDYSGVCHLRFDDTNPEKEDTEYVNSIIDAVKWLGFDWSQPGNS
;
A
#
# COMPACT_ATOMS: atom_id res chain seq x y z
N MET A 1 -35.10 -32.94 -42.05
CA MET A 1 -34.94 -32.35 -40.71
C MET A 1 -33.53 -31.76 -40.65
N SER A 2 -33.37 -30.48 -40.96
CA SER A 2 -32.06 -29.81 -40.95
C SER A 2 -31.96 -29.00 -39.67
N THR A 3 -31.06 -29.39 -38.77
CA THR A 3 -30.79 -28.70 -37.52
C THR A 3 -29.83 -27.55 -37.78
N HIS A 4 -30.29 -26.30 -37.59
CA HIS A 4 -29.43 -25.13 -37.56
C HIS A 4 -28.89 -24.94 -36.13
N THR A 5 -27.57 -25.02 -35.98
CA THR A 5 -26.87 -24.66 -34.74
C THR A 5 -26.73 -23.13 -34.68
N PRO A 6 -27.10 -22.46 -33.57
CA PRO A 6 -26.85 -21.03 -33.43
C PRO A 6 -25.39 -20.78 -33.03
N THR A 7 -24.67 -20.00 -33.85
CA THR A 7 -23.35 -19.46 -33.52
C THR A 7 -23.47 -18.44 -32.40
N THR A 8 -22.89 -18.74 -31.23
CA THR A 8 -22.76 -17.77 -30.13
C THR A 8 -21.67 -16.75 -30.50
N LEU A 9 -22.06 -15.49 -30.72
CA LEU A 9 -21.13 -14.38 -30.87
C LEU A 9 -20.45 -14.11 -29.51
N HIS A 10 -19.14 -14.36 -29.42
CA HIS A 10 -18.31 -13.86 -28.33
C HIS A 10 -18.17 -12.34 -28.48
N ALA A 11 -18.67 -11.59 -27.50
CA ALA A 11 -18.39 -10.16 -27.39
C ALA A 11 -16.90 -9.97 -27.03
N PRO A 12 -16.20 -8.98 -27.62
CA PRO A 12 -14.83 -8.67 -27.24
C PRO A 12 -14.79 -8.20 -25.79
N SER A 13 -13.90 -8.77 -24.98
CA SER A 13 -13.59 -8.27 -23.64
C SER A 13 -13.15 -6.82 -23.74
N ALA A 14 -13.92 -5.92 -23.14
CA ALA A 14 -13.55 -4.53 -23.01
C ALA A 14 -12.30 -4.43 -22.12
N THR A 15 -11.15 -4.17 -22.73
CA THR A 15 -9.95 -3.76 -22.01
C THR A 15 -10.23 -2.41 -21.37
N THR A 16 -10.39 -2.40 -20.05
CA THR A 16 -10.46 -1.16 -19.28
C THR A 16 -9.18 -0.37 -19.53
N PRO A 17 -9.23 0.94 -19.85
CA PRO A 17 -8.02 1.72 -20.04
C PRO A 17 -7.18 1.67 -18.77
N GLU A 18 -5.93 1.18 -18.87
CA GLU A 18 -4.99 1.22 -17.77
C GLU A 18 -4.77 2.69 -17.38
N ALA A 19 -5.09 3.02 -16.13
CA ALA A 19 -4.97 4.39 -15.65
C ALA A 19 -3.51 4.85 -15.76
N VAL A 20 -3.28 5.98 -16.43
CA VAL A 20 -1.94 6.56 -16.59
C VAL A 20 -1.39 6.90 -15.20
N LYS A 21 -0.39 6.15 -14.76
CA LYS A 21 0.31 6.40 -13.48
C LYS A 21 1.29 7.56 -13.69
N PRO A 22 1.19 8.68 -12.96
CA PRO A 22 2.18 9.75 -13.04
C PRO A 22 3.56 9.20 -12.62
N SER A 23 4.55 9.40 -13.49
CA SER A 23 5.90 8.88 -13.31
C SER A 23 6.66 9.66 -12.22
N ASN A 24 7.43 8.92 -11.42
CA ASN A 24 8.44 9.45 -10.51
C ASN A 24 9.56 8.39 -10.34
N PHE A 25 10.73 8.80 -9.88
CA PHE A 25 11.90 7.91 -9.80
C PHE A 25 11.69 6.70 -8.85
N LEU A 26 10.83 6.80 -7.83
CA LEU A 26 10.55 5.67 -6.93
C LEU A 26 9.83 4.53 -7.65
N ARG A 27 8.95 4.84 -8.60
CA ARG A 27 8.28 3.83 -9.42
C ARG A 27 9.28 3.01 -10.23
N GLN A 28 10.27 3.68 -10.85
CA GLN A 28 11.31 3.00 -11.62
C GLN A 28 12.17 2.08 -10.74
N ILE A 29 12.50 2.52 -9.53
CA ILE A 29 13.25 1.69 -8.56
C ILE A 29 12.41 0.46 -8.17
N ILE A 30 11.14 0.67 -7.81
CA ILE A 30 10.22 -0.43 -7.45
C ILE A 30 10.08 -1.42 -8.61
N GLU A 31 9.88 -0.94 -9.83
CA GLU A 31 9.73 -1.78 -11.02
C GLU A 31 11.01 -2.59 -11.30
N SER A 32 12.18 -1.96 -11.15
CA SER A 32 13.46 -2.66 -11.31
C SER A 32 13.66 -3.74 -10.24
N ASP A 33 13.36 -3.45 -8.97
CA ASP A 33 13.49 -4.42 -7.88
C ASP A 33 12.52 -5.59 -8.03
N LEU A 34 11.28 -5.32 -8.48
CA LEU A 34 10.30 -6.36 -8.76
C LEU A 34 10.71 -7.22 -9.95
N ALA A 35 11.24 -6.62 -11.02
CA ALA A 35 11.73 -7.35 -12.18
C ALA A 35 12.94 -8.25 -11.84
N ASN A 36 13.81 -7.79 -10.95
CA ASN A 36 14.96 -8.55 -10.47
C ASN A 36 14.62 -9.57 -9.37
N GLY A 37 13.40 -9.55 -8.84
CA GLY A 37 13.00 -10.40 -7.72
C GLY A 37 13.76 -10.06 -6.43
N THR A 38 14.24 -8.82 -6.25
CA THR A 38 15.12 -8.40 -5.13
C THR A 38 14.56 -8.80 -3.77
N TYR A 39 13.24 -8.73 -3.59
CA TYR A 39 12.56 -9.04 -2.32
C TYR A 39 11.70 -10.30 -2.39
N ALA A 40 11.86 -11.16 -3.40
CA ALA A 40 11.00 -12.33 -3.60
C ALA A 40 11.07 -13.36 -2.46
N THR A 41 12.17 -13.35 -1.68
CA THR A 41 12.38 -14.23 -0.53
C THR A 41 12.12 -13.55 0.82
N ARG A 42 11.65 -12.29 0.81
CA ARG A 42 11.33 -11.56 2.05
C ARG A 42 10.25 -12.31 2.81
N ARG A 43 10.39 -12.36 4.13
CA ARG A 43 9.40 -12.96 5.05
C ARG A 43 8.70 -11.89 5.88
N TRP A 44 7.45 -12.16 6.25
CA TRP A 44 6.65 -11.33 7.14
C TRP A 44 6.02 -12.17 8.26
N ALA A 45 6.29 -11.79 9.51
CA ALA A 45 5.80 -12.49 10.69
C ALA A 45 4.48 -11.94 11.25
N GLY A 46 3.77 -11.10 10.49
CA GLY A 46 2.48 -10.52 10.88
C GLY A 46 2.58 -9.15 11.56
N SER A 47 3.71 -8.87 12.22
CA SER A 47 3.97 -7.60 12.92
C SER A 47 5.35 -7.01 12.57
N PRO A 48 5.55 -5.70 12.80
CA PRO A 48 6.88 -5.11 12.79
C PRO A 48 7.80 -5.79 13.82
N GLY A 49 9.08 -5.92 13.48
CA GLY A 49 10.08 -6.55 14.33
C GLY A 49 11.43 -6.66 13.62
N ASP A 50 12.42 -7.18 14.32
CA ASP A 50 13.77 -7.37 13.80
C ASP A 50 13.86 -8.54 12.78
N ALA A 51 15.06 -8.76 12.26
CA ALA A 51 15.31 -9.84 11.30
C ALA A 51 14.98 -11.22 11.86
N ALA A 52 15.22 -11.46 13.16
CA ALA A 52 14.95 -12.74 13.80
C ALA A 52 13.44 -13.00 13.96
N HIS A 53 12.66 -11.95 14.20
CA HIS A 53 11.20 -12.00 14.17
C HIS A 53 10.69 -12.32 12.77
N GLN A 54 11.13 -11.57 11.75
CA GLN A 54 10.67 -11.77 10.37
C GLN A 54 11.09 -13.14 9.79
N ALA A 55 12.25 -13.67 10.19
CA ALA A 55 12.71 -15.00 9.77
C ALA A 55 11.75 -16.13 10.17
N LYS A 56 10.96 -15.94 11.23
CA LYS A 56 9.93 -16.89 11.69
C LYS A 56 8.62 -16.78 10.90
N GLY A 57 8.47 -15.75 10.07
CA GLY A 57 7.27 -15.50 9.28
C GLY A 57 7.19 -16.32 8.00
N GLU A 58 6.04 -16.25 7.35
CA GLU A 58 5.84 -16.81 6.02
C GLU A 58 6.46 -15.90 4.95
N LEU A 59 6.50 -16.36 3.69
CA LEU A 59 6.87 -15.50 2.58
C LEU A 59 5.91 -14.31 2.53
N ASP A 60 6.47 -13.12 2.34
CA ASP A 60 5.70 -11.90 2.40
C ASP A 60 4.81 -11.76 1.15
N PRO A 61 3.48 -11.75 1.29
CA PRO A 61 2.58 -11.60 0.15
C PRO A 61 2.64 -10.18 -0.45
N ALA A 62 3.10 -9.18 0.32
CA ALA A 62 3.17 -7.80 -0.14
C ALA A 62 4.38 -7.59 -1.05
N LYS A 63 4.15 -7.22 -2.31
CA LYS A 63 5.25 -6.97 -3.29
C LYS A 63 6.17 -5.83 -2.84
N ILE A 64 5.59 -4.80 -2.24
CA ILE A 64 6.32 -3.71 -1.59
C ILE A 64 5.71 -3.40 -0.22
N ARG A 65 6.53 -2.82 0.68
CA ARG A 65 6.05 -2.27 1.95
C ARG A 65 6.54 -0.84 2.09
N THR A 66 5.61 0.10 2.18
CA THR A 66 5.87 1.53 2.45
C THR A 66 5.36 1.88 3.84
N ARG A 67 5.65 3.11 4.30
CA ARG A 67 5.07 3.62 5.54
C ARG A 67 4.95 5.14 5.50
N PHE A 68 3.87 5.65 6.07
CA PHE A 68 3.73 7.05 6.43
C PHE A 68 3.94 7.18 7.95
N PRO A 69 5.07 7.77 8.39
CA PRO A 69 5.42 7.82 9.81
C PRO A 69 5.33 9.24 10.41
N PRO A 70 4.13 9.80 10.67
CA PRO A 70 4.02 11.11 11.28
C PRO A 70 4.34 11.06 12.78
N GLU A 71 5.00 12.11 13.28
CA GLU A 71 5.05 12.38 14.73
C GLU A 71 3.67 12.91 15.17
N PRO A 72 3.03 12.35 16.22
CA PRO A 72 1.72 12.79 16.66
C PRO A 72 1.81 13.98 17.63
N ASN A 73 2.49 15.06 17.21
CA ASN A 73 2.72 16.27 18.00
C ASN A 73 2.18 17.55 17.33
N GLY A 74 1.41 17.41 16.26
CA GLY A 74 0.79 18.51 15.52
C GLY A 74 -0.17 18.02 14.43
N TYR A 75 -0.99 18.94 13.92
CA TYR A 75 -1.91 18.62 12.82
C TYR A 75 -1.19 18.49 11.48
N LEU A 76 -1.69 17.59 10.64
CA LEU A 76 -1.23 17.49 9.27
C LEU A 76 -1.64 18.74 8.48
N HIS A 77 -0.86 19.01 7.43
CA HIS A 77 -1.10 20.11 6.49
C HIS A 77 -0.91 19.58 5.07
N ILE A 78 -1.19 20.39 4.05
CA ILE A 78 -1.18 19.96 2.65
C ILE A 78 0.15 19.32 2.18
N GLY A 79 1.28 19.67 2.82
CA GLY A 79 2.57 19.04 2.56
C GLY A 79 2.56 17.54 2.89
N HIS A 80 1.90 17.16 3.97
CA HIS A 80 1.73 15.75 4.35
C HIS A 80 0.86 14.97 3.37
N ALA A 81 -0.12 15.61 2.73
CA ALA A 81 -0.96 14.96 1.73
C ALA A 81 -0.12 14.37 0.58
N LYS A 82 0.98 15.02 0.17
CA LYS A 82 1.91 14.48 -0.82
C LYS A 82 2.55 13.17 -0.34
N SER A 83 3.00 13.12 0.90
CA SER A 83 3.62 11.92 1.48
C SER A 83 2.61 10.78 1.65
N ILE A 84 1.38 11.10 2.07
CA ILE A 84 0.28 10.13 2.17
C ILE A 84 -0.02 9.54 0.79
N CYS A 85 -0.34 10.39 -0.20
CA CYS A 85 -0.67 9.94 -1.56
C CYS A 85 0.48 9.14 -2.19
N LEU A 86 1.73 9.51 -1.91
CA LEU A 86 2.89 8.76 -2.40
C LEU A 86 2.99 7.38 -1.75
N ASN A 87 3.02 7.30 -0.42
CA ASN A 87 3.26 6.02 0.27
C ASN A 87 2.10 5.04 0.09
N PHE A 88 0.86 5.49 0.31
CA PHE A 88 -0.32 4.65 0.16
C PHE A 88 -0.64 4.38 -1.31
N GLY A 89 -0.47 5.38 -2.19
CA GLY A 89 -0.67 5.21 -3.62
C GLY A 89 0.31 4.21 -4.24
N LEU A 90 1.59 4.23 -3.86
CA LEU A 90 2.55 3.22 -4.30
C LEU A 90 2.15 1.83 -3.81
N ALA A 91 1.83 1.66 -2.52
CA ALA A 91 1.39 0.36 -2.00
C ALA A 91 0.17 -0.18 -2.77
N ARG A 92 -0.85 0.65 -3.00
CA ARG A 92 -2.01 0.27 -3.80
C ARG A 92 -1.63 -0.14 -5.23
N ASP A 93 -0.85 0.69 -5.93
CA ASP A 93 -0.54 0.52 -7.35
C ASP A 93 0.32 -0.71 -7.66
N TYR A 94 1.06 -1.23 -6.67
CA TYR A 94 1.94 -2.40 -6.79
C TYR A 94 1.49 -3.59 -5.94
N SER A 95 0.25 -3.61 -5.44
CA SER A 95 -0.25 -4.70 -4.58
C SER A 95 0.66 -4.97 -3.37
N GLY A 96 1.12 -3.89 -2.75
CA GLY A 96 1.88 -3.87 -1.51
C GLY A 96 1.05 -3.49 -0.29
N VAL A 97 1.73 -3.16 0.79
CA VAL A 97 1.14 -2.69 2.06
C VAL A 97 1.78 -1.37 2.46
N CYS A 98 0.97 -0.40 2.90
CA CYS A 98 1.47 0.83 3.51
C CYS A 98 1.09 0.83 4.98
N HIS A 99 2.07 1.00 5.86
CA HIS A 99 1.82 1.11 7.30
C HIS A 99 1.59 2.57 7.69
N LEU A 100 0.56 2.83 8.49
CA LEU A 100 0.47 4.03 9.30
C LEU A 100 1.16 3.74 10.64
N ARG A 101 2.28 4.42 10.90
CA ARG A 101 3.06 4.23 12.14
C ARG A 101 3.26 5.58 12.79
N PHE A 102 2.78 5.77 14.00
CA PHE A 102 3.13 6.97 14.74
C PHE A 102 4.60 6.90 15.17
N ASP A 103 5.35 7.97 14.93
CA ASP A 103 6.71 8.11 15.44
C ASP A 103 6.62 8.76 16.83
N ASP A 104 6.38 7.90 17.82
CA ASP A 104 6.06 8.22 19.22
C ASP A 104 7.30 8.09 20.12
N THR A 105 8.43 8.62 19.65
CA THR A 105 9.69 8.60 20.42
C THR A 105 9.77 9.72 21.46
N ASN A 106 8.74 10.57 21.60
CA ASN A 106 8.75 11.73 22.48
C ASN A 106 7.45 11.88 23.29
N PRO A 107 7.35 11.16 24.42
CA PRO A 107 6.10 11.04 25.19
C PRO A 107 5.55 12.36 25.75
N GLU A 108 6.35 13.43 25.83
CA GLU A 108 5.91 14.74 26.34
C GLU A 108 5.10 15.56 25.32
N LYS A 109 5.18 15.21 24.04
CA LYS A 109 4.55 15.96 22.94
C LYS A 109 3.43 15.20 22.24
N GLU A 110 3.11 14.02 22.73
CA GLU A 110 2.16 13.10 22.10
C GLU A 110 0.78 13.30 22.70
N ASP A 111 -0.17 13.69 21.85
CA ASP A 111 -1.57 13.78 22.24
C ASP A 111 -2.41 12.81 21.39
N THR A 112 -3.36 12.15 22.05
CA THR A 112 -4.39 11.34 21.39
C THR A 112 -5.18 12.17 20.38
N GLU A 113 -5.34 13.47 20.61
CA GLU A 113 -5.93 14.40 19.65
C GLU A 113 -5.20 14.38 18.29
N TYR A 114 -3.87 14.48 18.29
CA TYR A 114 -3.09 14.48 17.05
C TYR A 114 -3.14 13.11 16.36
N VAL A 115 -3.07 12.01 17.12
CA VAL A 115 -3.26 10.65 16.61
C VAL A 115 -4.59 10.53 15.85
N ASN A 116 -5.69 10.97 16.46
CA ASN A 116 -7.02 10.91 15.84
C ASN A 116 -7.10 11.79 14.59
N SER A 117 -6.58 13.03 14.65
CA SER A 117 -6.58 13.94 13.51
C SER A 117 -5.80 13.39 12.30
N ILE A 118 -4.69 12.68 12.56
CA ILE A 118 -3.86 12.03 11.55
C ILE A 118 -4.63 10.88 10.90
N ILE A 119 -5.27 10.03 11.72
CA ILE A 119 -6.12 8.92 11.25
C ILE A 119 -7.23 9.44 10.36
N ASP A 120 -7.92 10.49 10.80
CA ASP A 120 -9.04 11.07 10.06
C ASP A 120 -8.58 11.68 8.74
N ALA A 121 -7.43 12.35 8.70
CA ALA A 121 -6.87 12.90 7.48
C ALA A 121 -6.50 11.80 6.45
N VAL A 122 -5.88 10.70 6.90
CA VAL A 122 -5.55 9.56 6.02
C VAL A 122 -6.82 8.93 5.43
N LYS A 123 -7.84 8.70 6.28
CA LYS A 123 -9.13 8.16 5.85
C LYS A 123 -9.88 9.12 4.93
N TRP A 124 -9.87 10.41 5.23
CA TRP A 124 -10.52 11.46 4.44
C TRP A 124 -9.93 11.55 3.03
N LEU A 125 -8.62 11.33 2.88
CA LEU A 125 -7.94 11.22 1.59
C LEU A 125 -8.23 9.90 0.84
N GLY A 126 -9.02 9.00 1.43
CA GLY A 126 -9.46 7.74 0.81
C GLY A 126 -8.45 6.60 0.93
N PHE A 127 -7.54 6.66 1.90
CA PHE A 127 -6.56 5.61 2.14
C PHE A 127 -6.85 4.82 3.42
N ASP A 128 -6.36 3.58 3.45
CA ASP A 128 -6.44 2.66 4.58
C ASP A 128 -5.09 1.93 4.73
N TRP A 129 -4.78 1.52 5.95
CA TRP A 129 -3.58 0.76 6.32
C TRP A 129 -3.93 -0.65 6.81
N SER A 130 -5.19 -1.09 6.64
CA SER A 130 -5.59 -2.47 6.90
C SER A 130 -4.69 -3.44 6.13
N GLN A 131 -4.25 -4.49 6.83
CA GLN A 131 -3.45 -5.54 6.21
C GLN A 131 -4.40 -6.53 5.50
N PRO A 132 -4.04 -7.03 4.31
CA PRO A 132 -4.75 -8.14 3.70
C PRO A 132 -4.82 -9.32 4.70
N GLY A 133 -6.03 -9.77 5.03
CA GLY A 133 -6.27 -10.89 5.96
C GLY A 133 -6.75 -10.54 7.36
N ASN A 134 -6.99 -9.26 7.67
CA ASN A 134 -7.44 -8.81 8.99
C ASN A 134 -8.82 -8.09 8.95
N SER A 135 -9.83 -8.76 8.37
CA SER A 135 -11.24 -8.34 8.37
C SER A 135 -12.00 -8.87 9.58
#